data_AF-K9ZIZ0-F1
#
_entry.id   AF-K9ZIZ0-F1
#
_cell.length_a   1.000
_cell.length_b   1.000
_cell.length_c   1.000
_cell.angle_alpha   90.00
_cell.angle_beta   90.00
_cell.angle_gamma   90.00
#
_symmetry.space_group_name_H-M   'P 1'
#
loop_
_entity.id
_entity.type
_entity.pdbx_description
1 polymer ?
#
loop_
_entity_poly.entity_id
_entity_poly.type
_entity_poly.pdbx_seq_one_letter_code
_entity_poly.pdbx_strand_id
1 'polypeptide(L)'
;MKCNKRFRLNSLRTSIHLDGCNVTHDQQLHEFSSDAEAEAFFNQSIQALLTQGWFDSESISADENDKDFTPDELYEMFLDLKSRIDEFVTATAKLHIKITPYSTPETTLWQSKFGGLPYFPKHLTYPTAPDGNPLNLLAQINFAETPTLEDLPEKGILQFYIETSGKTAYGISNDPQLAQTTFRIIYFPEPDLNIDNLLNNFDFLPEPKCFPLQKKLCLALNFSIKSTPMSTWDYRFIPLLKSYFSTIFNQSNLTETIENSLEELVDDFMEEYIEKYEYSLEGHRLGGYPQFVQEDERHLLLEEGYDFLLFQMDSDDDNSIIWGDMGVGNFFIQPSALKRLDFSKVLYTYACS
;
A
#
# COMPACT_ATOMS: atom_id res chain seq x y z
N MET A 1 41.82 32.22 -2.33
CA MET A 1 41.55 30.93 -1.68
C MET A 1 40.17 30.54 -2.18
N LYS A 2 40.03 29.50 -3.01
CA LYS A 2 38.70 29.06 -3.47
C LYS A 2 37.89 28.69 -2.22
N CYS A 3 36.82 29.42 -1.96
CA CYS A 3 35.98 29.21 -0.79
C CYS A 3 34.83 28.32 -1.23
N ASN A 4 34.94 27.01 -1.02
CA ASN A 4 33.80 26.11 -1.16
C ASN A 4 32.87 26.38 0.02
N LYS A 5 31.73 27.01 -0.25
CA LYS A 5 30.66 27.20 0.73
C LYS A 5 29.42 26.49 0.23
N ARG A 6 28.74 25.81 1.15
CA ARG A 6 27.52 25.09 0.82
C ARG A 6 26.48 25.32 1.91
N PHE A 7 25.24 25.52 1.49
CA PHE A 7 24.10 25.72 2.37
C PHE A 7 23.03 24.70 2.00
N ARG A 8 22.53 24.00 3.02
CA ARG A 8 21.46 23.01 2.90
C ARG A 8 20.21 23.51 3.59
N LEU A 9 19.09 23.10 3.04
CA LEU A 9 17.78 23.17 3.68
C LEU A 9 17.27 21.74 3.83
N ASN A 10 16.26 21.54 4.70
CA ASN A 10 15.70 20.25 5.13
C ASN A 10 15.16 19.30 4.02
N SER A 11 15.47 19.52 2.74
CA SER A 11 15.25 18.52 1.68
C SER A 11 16.47 18.50 0.77
N LEU A 12 16.95 17.32 0.35
CA LEU A 12 18.08 17.20 -0.59
C LEU A 12 17.74 17.80 -1.97
N ARG A 13 16.48 18.22 -2.18
CA ARG A 13 15.94 18.89 -3.37
C ARG A 13 16.46 20.31 -3.57
N THR A 14 16.78 21.04 -2.50
CA THR A 14 17.28 22.41 -2.59
C THR A 14 18.66 22.50 -1.95
N SER A 15 19.69 22.35 -2.79
CA SER A 15 21.07 22.63 -2.39
C SER A 15 21.60 23.83 -3.15
N ILE A 16 22.23 24.75 -2.43
CA ILE A 16 23.00 25.84 -3.05
C ILE A 16 24.48 25.51 -2.86
N HIS A 17 25.20 25.39 -3.98
CA HIS A 17 26.64 25.11 -3.99
C HIS A 17 27.40 26.24 -4.67
N LEU A 18 28.42 26.79 -4.01
CA LEU A 18 29.35 27.77 -4.56
C LEU A 18 30.72 27.13 -4.82
N ASP A 19 31.14 27.06 -6.09
CA ASP A 19 32.51 26.70 -6.52
C ASP A 19 33.10 27.82 -7.38
N GLY A 20 33.94 28.65 -6.76
CA GLY A 20 34.59 29.78 -7.44
C GLY A 20 33.57 30.75 -8.02
N CYS A 21 33.53 30.84 -9.35
CA CYS A 21 32.59 31.69 -10.09
C CYS A 21 31.24 31.03 -10.38
N ASN A 22 30.97 29.82 -9.90
CA ASN A 22 29.78 29.06 -10.24
C ASN A 22 28.89 28.85 -9.01
N VAL A 23 27.59 29.06 -9.16
CA VAL A 23 26.59 28.67 -8.16
C VAL A 23 25.60 27.69 -8.76
N THR A 24 25.41 26.53 -8.15
CA THR A 24 24.32 25.61 -8.51
C THR A 24 23.17 25.80 -7.52
N HIS A 25 21.97 26.08 -8.02
CA HIS A 25 20.75 26.32 -7.22
C HIS A 25 19.56 25.68 -7.94
N ASP A 26 18.79 24.83 -7.24
CA ASP A 26 17.62 24.11 -7.81
C ASP A 26 17.90 23.50 -9.20
N GLN A 27 19.02 22.77 -9.33
CA GLN A 27 19.45 22.11 -10.56
C GLN A 27 19.83 23.05 -11.72
N GLN A 28 19.92 24.36 -11.48
CA GLN A 28 20.41 25.34 -12.44
C GLN A 28 21.83 25.79 -12.09
N LEU A 29 22.72 25.70 -13.09
CA LEU A 29 24.07 26.26 -13.00
C LEU A 29 24.02 27.75 -13.36
N HIS A 30 24.49 28.58 -12.44
CA HIS A 30 24.69 30.01 -12.62
C HIS A 30 26.19 30.31 -12.66
N GLU A 31 26.68 30.76 -13.81
CA GLU A 31 28.08 31.16 -14.00
C GLU A 31 28.22 32.69 -13.84
N PHE A 32 29.19 33.12 -13.05
CA PHE A 32 29.46 34.52 -12.75
C PHE A 32 30.83 34.95 -13.26
N SER A 33 31.06 36.26 -13.39
CA SER A 33 32.33 36.78 -13.91
C SER A 33 33.42 36.87 -12.84
N SER A 34 33.05 36.72 -11.56
CA SER A 34 33.97 36.71 -10.42
C SER A 34 33.42 35.95 -9.21
N ASP A 35 34.32 35.47 -8.35
CA ASP A 35 33.99 34.85 -7.06
C ASP A 35 33.08 35.74 -6.19
N ALA A 36 33.24 37.06 -6.25
CA ALA A 36 32.45 38.00 -5.46
C ALA A 36 30.98 38.08 -5.91
N GLU A 37 30.73 37.97 -7.22
CA GLU A 37 29.37 37.93 -7.77
C GLU A 37 28.68 36.60 -7.43
N ALA A 38 29.42 35.50 -7.55
CA ALA A 38 28.93 34.18 -7.18
C ALA A 38 28.61 34.10 -5.68
N GLU A 39 29.47 34.64 -4.82
CA GLU A 39 29.24 34.70 -3.37
C GLU A 39 28.05 35.61 -3.00
N ALA A 40 27.83 36.71 -3.72
CA ALA A 40 26.66 37.56 -3.51
C ALA A 40 25.35 36.84 -3.87
N PHE A 41 25.32 36.15 -5.01
CA PHE A 41 24.15 35.35 -5.42
C PHE A 41 23.90 34.20 -4.43
N PHE A 42 24.96 33.46 -4.05
CA PHE A 42 24.88 32.40 -3.06
C PHE A 42 24.22 32.88 -1.75
N ASN A 43 24.71 33.97 -1.18
CA ASN A 43 24.16 34.52 0.07
C ASN A 43 22.73 35.04 -0.11
N GLN A 44 22.39 35.63 -1.27
CA GLN A 44 21.05 36.13 -1.53
C GLN A 44 20.03 35.00 -1.66
N SER A 45 20.38 33.92 -2.35
CA SER A 45 19.53 32.73 -2.52
C SER A 45 19.26 32.05 -1.17
N ILE A 46 20.26 31.97 -0.29
CA ILE A 46 20.08 31.50 1.09
C ILE A 46 19.06 32.36 1.84
N GLN A 47 19.20 33.69 1.81
CA GLN A 47 18.28 34.59 2.51
C GLN A 47 16.85 34.52 1.97
N ALA A 48 16.68 34.33 0.65
CA ALA A 48 15.38 34.15 0.02
C ALA A 48 14.68 32.88 0.55
N LEU A 49 15.43 31.78 0.69
CA LEU A 49 14.90 30.53 1.20
C LEU A 49 14.58 30.61 2.70
N LEU A 50 15.44 31.23 3.52
CA LEU A 50 15.14 31.48 4.92
C LEU A 50 13.85 32.30 5.12
N THR A 51 13.60 33.29 4.24
CA THR A 51 12.39 34.10 4.26
C THR A 51 11.13 33.30 3.90
N GLN A 52 11.28 32.21 3.14
CA GLN A 52 10.20 31.29 2.76
C GLN A 52 9.89 30.25 3.85
N GLY A 53 10.54 30.33 5.02
CA GLY A 53 10.27 29.46 6.17
C GLY A 53 11.15 28.22 6.24
N TRP A 54 12.22 28.17 5.45
CA TRP A 54 13.24 27.14 5.57
C TRP A 54 14.22 27.50 6.72
N PHE A 55 14.70 26.51 7.47
CA PHE A 55 15.57 26.73 8.64
C PHE A 55 16.97 26.16 8.42
N ASP A 56 17.94 26.80 9.06
CA ASP A 56 19.37 26.48 9.06
C ASP A 56 19.62 25.26 9.98
N SER A 57 20.08 24.13 9.43
CA SER A 57 20.78 23.13 10.23
C SER A 57 22.28 23.42 10.11
N GLU A 58 22.84 23.87 11.23
CA GLU A 58 24.20 24.37 11.46
C GLU A 58 25.25 24.12 10.34
N SER A 59 25.92 25.21 9.93
CA SER A 59 27.13 25.15 9.12
C SER A 59 28.17 24.19 9.75
N ILE A 60 28.30 22.99 9.20
CA ILE A 60 29.29 22.00 9.64
C ILE A 60 30.68 22.57 9.32
N SER A 61 31.44 22.91 10.37
CA SER A 61 32.89 23.04 10.23
C SER A 61 33.46 21.65 10.03
N ALA A 62 34.02 21.38 8.85
CA ALA A 62 34.68 20.12 8.55
C ALA A 62 35.81 19.87 9.57
N ASP A 63 35.58 18.96 10.53
CA ASP A 63 36.66 18.39 11.33
C ASP A 63 37.33 17.31 10.46
N GLU A 64 38.63 17.45 10.19
CA GLU A 64 39.37 16.64 9.20
C GLU A 64 39.51 15.15 9.57
N ASN A 65 38.87 14.70 10.67
CA ASN A 65 38.86 13.31 11.13
C ASN A 65 37.51 12.61 11.03
N ASP A 66 36.45 13.28 10.57
CA ASP A 66 35.14 12.64 10.45
C ASP A 66 35.01 11.84 9.15
N LYS A 67 34.56 10.60 9.27
CA LYS A 67 34.24 9.70 8.14
C LYS A 67 32.82 9.96 7.61
N ASP A 68 32.32 11.17 7.81
CA ASP A 68 30.95 11.57 7.51
C ASP A 68 30.82 11.94 6.04
N PHE A 69 29.68 11.59 5.43
CA PHE A 69 29.41 11.92 4.04
C PHE A 69 29.33 13.44 3.88
N THR A 70 30.06 13.94 2.90
CA THR A 70 29.91 15.31 2.46
C THR A 70 28.52 15.50 1.86
N PRO A 71 28.02 16.75 1.86
CA PRO A 71 26.80 17.07 1.17
C PRO A 71 26.75 16.68 -0.33
N ASP A 72 27.90 16.61 -1.01
CA ASP A 72 28.00 16.24 -2.42
C ASP A 72 27.80 14.74 -2.57
N GLU A 73 28.44 13.95 -1.71
CA GLU A 73 28.29 12.50 -1.69
C GLU A 73 26.84 12.08 -1.45
N LEU A 74 26.14 12.71 -0.50
CA LEU A 74 24.72 12.44 -0.26
C LEU A 74 23.82 12.83 -1.45
N TYR A 75 24.16 13.91 -2.15
CA TYR A 75 23.40 14.32 -3.34
C TYR A 75 23.65 13.36 -4.51
N GLU A 76 24.88 12.91 -4.73
CA GLU A 76 25.20 11.88 -5.72
C GLU A 76 24.52 10.55 -5.37
N MET A 77 24.41 10.20 -4.07
CA MET A 77 23.62 9.05 -3.62
C MET A 77 22.13 9.19 -3.96
N PHE A 78 21.55 10.38 -3.79
CA PHE A 78 20.17 10.65 -4.22
C PHE A 78 20.01 10.49 -5.74
N LEU A 79 20.92 11.03 -6.54
CA LEU A 79 20.89 10.87 -7.99
C LEU A 79 21.01 9.41 -8.42
N ASP A 80 21.87 8.61 -7.77
CA ASP A 80 21.97 7.17 -8.01
C ASP A 80 20.64 6.48 -7.70
N LEU A 81 20.07 6.70 -6.50
CA LEU A 81 18.77 6.13 -6.10
C LEU A 81 17.66 6.49 -7.08
N LYS A 82 17.52 7.78 -7.40
CA LYS A 82 16.51 8.30 -8.32
C LYS A 82 16.63 7.66 -9.71
N SER A 83 17.85 7.51 -10.22
CA SER A 83 18.09 6.89 -11.52
C SER A 83 17.72 5.40 -11.58
N ARG A 84 17.62 4.75 -10.40
CA ARG A 84 17.39 3.31 -10.24
C ARG A 84 16.01 2.96 -9.67
N ILE A 85 15.10 3.92 -9.59
CA ILE A 85 13.71 3.69 -9.15
C ILE A 85 13.03 2.57 -9.98
N ASP A 86 13.17 2.59 -11.31
CA ASP A 86 12.48 1.63 -12.19
C ASP A 86 13.07 0.22 -12.07
N GLU A 87 14.37 0.15 -11.82
CA GLU A 87 15.09 -1.08 -11.52
C GLU A 87 14.55 -1.68 -10.21
N PHE A 88 14.47 -0.87 -9.15
CA PHE A 88 13.93 -1.26 -7.85
C PHE A 88 12.49 -1.75 -7.96
N VAL A 89 11.61 -1.01 -8.66
CA VAL A 89 10.21 -1.42 -8.89
C VAL A 89 10.13 -2.74 -9.63
N THR A 90 10.89 -2.89 -10.73
CA THR A 90 10.88 -4.12 -11.52
C THR A 90 11.34 -5.32 -10.71
N ALA A 91 12.34 -5.14 -9.84
CA ALA A 91 12.90 -6.20 -9.01
C ALA A 91 12.00 -6.59 -7.82
N THR A 92 11.17 -5.68 -7.33
CA THR A 92 10.39 -5.87 -6.10
C THR A 92 8.89 -6.04 -6.32
N ALA A 93 8.40 -5.75 -7.53
CA ALA A 93 6.99 -5.88 -7.87
C ALA A 93 6.49 -7.32 -7.72
N LYS A 94 5.23 -7.46 -7.30
CA LYS A 94 4.56 -8.76 -7.14
C LYS A 94 3.43 -8.91 -8.14
N LEU A 95 3.31 -10.12 -8.69
CA LEU A 95 2.15 -10.51 -9.47
C LEU A 95 0.91 -10.57 -8.56
N HIS A 96 -0.22 -10.17 -9.11
CA HIS A 96 -1.53 -10.24 -8.48
C HIS A 96 -2.61 -10.51 -9.53
N ILE A 97 -3.76 -10.96 -9.06
CA ILE A 97 -4.96 -11.08 -9.89
C ILE A 97 -5.75 -9.77 -9.74
N LYS A 98 -5.73 -8.93 -10.77
CA LYS A 98 -6.63 -7.77 -10.87
C LYS A 98 -8.05 -8.26 -11.06
N ILE A 99 -8.97 -7.73 -10.27
CA ILE A 99 -10.40 -7.99 -10.39
C ILE A 99 -11.05 -6.77 -11.05
N THR A 100 -11.87 -7.00 -12.07
CA THR A 100 -12.63 -5.95 -12.75
C THR A 100 -14.12 -6.31 -12.67
N PRO A 101 -14.89 -5.64 -11.79
CA PRO A 101 -16.31 -5.85 -11.70
C PRO A 101 -17.03 -5.29 -12.93
N TYR A 102 -18.20 -5.84 -13.21
CA TYR A 102 -19.14 -5.30 -14.19
C TYR A 102 -20.59 -5.59 -13.77
N SER A 103 -21.48 -4.68 -14.14
CA SER A 103 -22.90 -4.79 -13.79
C SER A 103 -23.56 -5.99 -14.49
N THR A 104 -24.33 -6.75 -13.73
CA THR A 104 -25.18 -7.83 -14.21
C THR A 104 -26.47 -7.86 -13.39
N PRO A 105 -27.63 -8.23 -13.97
CA PRO A 105 -28.85 -8.36 -13.19
C PRO A 105 -28.74 -9.42 -12.09
N GLU A 106 -28.09 -10.56 -12.38
CA GLU A 106 -27.83 -11.64 -11.42
C GLU A 106 -26.56 -12.43 -11.82
N THR A 107 -26.07 -13.24 -10.88
CA THR A 107 -25.02 -14.25 -11.08
C THR A 107 -25.52 -15.59 -10.55
N THR A 108 -25.08 -16.69 -11.16
CA THR A 108 -25.34 -18.04 -10.61
C THR A 108 -24.69 -18.21 -9.24
N LEU A 109 -25.14 -19.18 -8.44
CA LEU A 109 -24.59 -19.40 -7.10
C LEU A 109 -23.08 -19.62 -7.09
N TRP A 110 -22.49 -20.25 -8.12
CA TRP A 110 -21.06 -20.59 -8.19
C TRP A 110 -20.16 -19.49 -8.75
N GLN A 111 -20.71 -18.50 -9.45
CA GLN A 111 -19.90 -17.48 -10.13
C GLN A 111 -19.21 -16.55 -9.15
N SER A 112 -18.03 -16.06 -9.52
CA SER A 112 -17.36 -15.00 -8.78
C SER A 112 -18.18 -13.71 -8.86
N LYS A 113 -18.33 -13.04 -7.73
CA LYS A 113 -19.18 -11.86 -7.60
C LYS A 113 -18.78 -10.95 -6.45
N PHE A 114 -19.10 -9.67 -6.56
CA PHE A 114 -19.25 -8.78 -5.42
C PHE A 114 -20.72 -8.61 -5.09
N GLY A 115 -21.06 -8.69 -3.80
CA GLY A 115 -22.45 -8.69 -3.33
C GLY A 115 -23.27 -9.88 -3.85
N GLY A 116 -24.59 -9.70 -3.88
CA GLY A 116 -25.53 -10.74 -4.32
C GLY A 116 -25.67 -11.92 -3.35
N LEU A 117 -26.16 -13.05 -3.88
CA LEU A 117 -26.43 -14.26 -3.10
C LEU A 117 -25.28 -15.28 -3.23
N PRO A 118 -24.82 -15.88 -2.11
CA PRO A 118 -23.69 -16.80 -2.09
C PRO A 118 -24.06 -18.22 -2.53
N TYR A 119 -23.06 -18.95 -3.03
CA TYR A 119 -23.04 -20.40 -2.94
C TYR A 119 -23.12 -20.83 -1.47
N PHE A 120 -24.10 -21.66 -1.09
CA PHE A 120 -24.14 -22.17 0.28
C PHE A 120 -24.83 -23.54 0.38
N PRO A 121 -24.16 -24.60 0.86
CA PRO A 121 -24.79 -25.91 1.05
C PRO A 121 -25.89 -25.93 2.12
N LYS A 122 -27.02 -26.60 1.86
CA LYS A 122 -28.17 -26.69 2.80
C LYS A 122 -27.84 -27.33 4.15
N HIS A 123 -26.82 -28.18 4.21
CA HIS A 123 -26.46 -28.93 5.42
C HIS A 123 -25.54 -28.15 6.36
N LEU A 124 -25.07 -26.96 5.95
CA LEU A 124 -24.21 -26.11 6.76
C LEU A 124 -25.01 -24.98 7.40
N THR A 125 -24.52 -24.50 8.54
CA THR A 125 -25.08 -23.33 9.22
C THR A 125 -24.57 -22.06 8.58
N TYR A 126 -25.49 -21.19 8.15
CA TYR A 126 -25.15 -19.90 7.56
C TYR A 126 -24.43 -18.99 8.59
N PRO A 127 -23.39 -18.22 8.19
CA PRO A 127 -22.62 -17.42 9.13
C PRO A 127 -23.44 -16.29 9.75
N THR A 128 -23.35 -16.15 11.07
CA THR A 128 -24.00 -15.09 11.86
C THR A 128 -23.01 -14.34 12.73
N ALA A 129 -23.33 -13.09 13.03
CA ALA A 129 -22.71 -12.33 14.11
C ALA A 129 -23.05 -12.94 15.49
N PRO A 130 -22.37 -12.53 16.58
CA PRO A 130 -22.64 -13.06 17.93
C PRO A 130 -24.07 -12.82 18.44
N ASP A 131 -24.76 -11.81 17.92
CA ASP A 131 -26.16 -11.51 18.25
C ASP A 131 -27.17 -12.33 17.41
N GLY A 132 -26.68 -13.24 16.57
CA GLY A 132 -27.48 -14.12 15.73
C GLY A 132 -27.89 -13.50 14.38
N ASN A 133 -27.55 -12.24 14.10
CA ASN A 133 -27.85 -11.64 12.80
C ASN A 133 -27.01 -12.30 11.70
N PRO A 134 -27.64 -12.78 10.60
CA PRO A 134 -26.92 -13.30 9.44
C PRO A 134 -25.96 -12.26 8.83
N LEU A 135 -24.79 -12.71 8.40
CA LEU A 135 -23.82 -11.85 7.69
C LEU A 135 -24.13 -11.76 6.19
N ASN A 136 -23.89 -10.60 5.58
CA ASN A 136 -24.09 -10.40 4.15
C ASN A 136 -22.80 -10.74 3.38
N LEU A 137 -22.95 -11.31 2.18
CA LEU A 137 -21.83 -11.62 1.30
C LEU A 137 -21.23 -10.32 0.76
N LEU A 138 -19.95 -10.07 1.05
CA LEU A 138 -19.16 -8.98 0.46
C LEU A 138 -18.63 -9.40 -0.92
N ALA A 139 -17.96 -10.56 -0.98
CA ALA A 139 -17.36 -11.08 -2.19
C ALA A 139 -17.33 -12.61 -2.18
N GLN A 140 -17.39 -13.18 -3.37
CA GLN A 140 -17.17 -14.60 -3.64
C GLN A 140 -16.22 -14.73 -4.82
N ILE A 141 -15.18 -15.54 -4.66
CA ILE A 141 -14.19 -15.84 -5.70
C ILE A 141 -14.23 -17.34 -5.96
N ASN A 142 -14.57 -17.72 -7.19
CA ASN A 142 -14.43 -19.09 -7.66
C ASN A 142 -13.10 -19.21 -8.39
N PHE A 143 -12.15 -19.94 -7.81
CA PHE A 143 -10.80 -20.05 -8.38
C PHE A 143 -10.76 -20.79 -9.72
N ALA A 144 -11.83 -21.50 -10.11
CA ALA A 144 -11.97 -22.04 -11.45
C ALA A 144 -12.14 -20.95 -12.55
N GLU A 145 -12.48 -19.71 -12.15
CA GLU A 145 -12.65 -18.56 -13.05
C GLU A 145 -11.43 -17.64 -13.07
N THR A 146 -10.48 -17.84 -12.14
CA THR A 146 -9.29 -17.00 -12.01
C THR A 146 -8.11 -17.56 -12.81
N PRO A 147 -7.20 -16.71 -13.33
CA PRO A 147 -5.90 -17.19 -13.78
C PRO A 147 -5.12 -17.77 -12.60
N THR A 148 -4.27 -18.76 -12.87
CA THR A 148 -3.39 -19.32 -11.84
C THR A 148 -2.37 -18.28 -11.37
N LEU A 149 -2.24 -18.12 -10.06
CA LEU A 149 -1.21 -17.33 -9.41
C LEU A 149 -0.60 -18.17 -8.30
N GLU A 150 0.72 -18.09 -8.13
CA GLU A 150 1.41 -18.79 -7.05
C GLU A 150 0.79 -18.46 -5.68
N ASP A 151 0.80 -19.45 -4.78
CA ASP A 151 0.21 -19.42 -3.43
C ASP A 151 -1.33 -19.34 -3.36
N LEU A 152 -2.05 -18.95 -4.41
CA LEU A 152 -3.52 -19.00 -4.42
C LEU A 152 -4.07 -20.40 -4.75
N PRO A 153 -5.26 -20.78 -4.25
CA PRO A 153 -5.89 -22.04 -4.61
C PRO A 153 -6.21 -22.11 -6.11
N GLU A 154 -6.05 -23.29 -6.73
CA GLU A 154 -6.41 -23.51 -8.14
C GLU A 154 -7.90 -23.80 -8.36
N LYS A 155 -8.63 -24.12 -7.29
CA LYS A 155 -10.05 -24.47 -7.32
C LYS A 155 -10.75 -24.12 -6.02
N GLY A 156 -12.06 -24.30 -6.01
CA GLY A 156 -12.91 -24.02 -4.87
C GLY A 156 -13.43 -22.59 -4.85
N ILE A 157 -14.33 -22.33 -3.91
CA ILE A 157 -15.01 -21.04 -3.76
C ILE A 157 -14.60 -20.43 -2.41
N LEU A 158 -13.97 -19.26 -2.44
CA LEU A 158 -13.65 -18.45 -1.25
C LEU A 158 -14.67 -17.32 -1.12
N GLN A 159 -15.19 -17.12 0.08
CA GLN A 159 -16.21 -16.12 0.37
C GLN A 159 -15.82 -15.24 1.55
N PHE A 160 -16.20 -13.97 1.44
CA PHE A 160 -16.00 -12.92 2.42
C PHE A 160 -17.37 -12.40 2.84
N TYR A 161 -17.67 -12.45 4.13
CA TYR A 161 -18.94 -12.00 4.72
C TYR A 161 -18.68 -10.91 5.74
N ILE A 162 -19.58 -9.93 5.83
CA ILE A 162 -19.52 -8.86 6.84
C ILE A 162 -20.89 -8.57 7.46
N GLU A 163 -20.86 -8.03 8.66
CA GLU A 163 -22.00 -7.46 9.38
C GLU A 163 -22.34 -6.09 8.79
N THR A 164 -23.62 -5.83 8.52
CA THR A 164 -24.02 -4.64 7.76
C THR A 164 -25.15 -3.83 8.40
N SER A 165 -25.52 -4.09 9.66
CA SER A 165 -26.59 -3.39 10.36
C SER A 165 -26.22 -1.95 10.76
N GLY A 166 -24.94 -1.56 10.60
CA GLY A 166 -24.42 -0.25 10.98
C GLY A 166 -24.04 -0.13 12.46
N LYS A 167 -23.99 -1.24 13.20
CA LYS A 167 -23.41 -1.30 14.55
C LYS A 167 -21.88 -1.24 14.52
N THR A 168 -21.30 -1.68 13.41
CA THR A 168 -19.87 -1.70 13.13
C THR A 168 -19.57 -0.89 11.88
N ALA A 169 -18.31 -0.47 11.71
CA ALA A 169 -17.84 0.13 10.45
C ALA A 169 -17.53 -1.02 9.48
N TYR A 170 -18.47 -1.33 8.59
CA TYR A 170 -18.30 -2.39 7.58
C TYR A 170 -17.89 -3.76 8.14
N GLY A 171 -18.42 -4.15 9.31
CA GLY A 171 -18.07 -5.41 9.96
C GLY A 171 -16.84 -5.35 10.86
N ILE A 172 -16.19 -4.19 11.01
CA ILE A 172 -15.05 -3.98 11.93
C ILE A 172 -15.53 -3.33 13.24
N SER A 173 -15.20 -4.01 14.33
CA SER A 173 -15.46 -3.61 15.70
C SER A 173 -14.18 -3.26 16.48
N ASN A 174 -13.05 -3.83 16.06
CA ASN A 174 -11.70 -3.50 16.52
C ASN A 174 -10.79 -3.49 15.28
N ASP A 175 -10.18 -2.36 14.95
CA ASP A 175 -9.27 -2.25 13.81
C ASP A 175 -7.81 -2.36 14.31
N PRO A 176 -7.00 -3.30 13.78
CA PRO A 176 -7.34 -4.31 12.78
C PRO A 176 -8.04 -5.53 13.41
N GLN A 177 -8.97 -6.19 12.69
CA GLN A 177 -9.79 -7.27 13.24
C GLN A 177 -9.30 -8.67 12.86
N LEU A 178 -8.91 -9.47 13.86
CA LEU A 178 -8.59 -10.90 13.68
C LEU A 178 -9.77 -11.83 13.98
N ALA A 179 -10.57 -11.48 14.99
CA ALA A 179 -11.68 -12.31 15.41
C ALA A 179 -12.80 -12.26 14.36
N GLN A 180 -13.14 -13.42 13.79
CA GLN A 180 -14.21 -13.56 12.78
C GLN A 180 -15.61 -13.55 13.43
N THR A 181 -15.90 -12.53 14.25
CA THR A 181 -17.18 -12.33 14.93
C THR A 181 -18.18 -11.65 14.00
N THR A 182 -17.83 -10.46 13.51
CA THR A 182 -18.64 -9.58 12.65
C THR A 182 -18.22 -9.62 11.19
N PHE A 183 -17.22 -10.43 10.85
CA PHE A 183 -16.92 -10.88 9.50
C PHE A 183 -16.71 -12.40 9.48
N ARG A 184 -16.74 -13.01 8.30
CA ARG A 184 -16.44 -14.44 8.15
C ARG A 184 -15.80 -14.75 6.80
N ILE A 185 -14.76 -15.56 6.82
CA ILE A 185 -14.14 -16.16 5.64
C ILE A 185 -14.51 -17.63 5.59
N ILE A 186 -15.06 -18.07 4.46
CA ILE A 186 -15.42 -19.47 4.25
C ILE A 186 -14.83 -19.93 2.93
N TYR A 187 -14.15 -21.07 2.96
CA TYR A 187 -13.60 -21.70 1.76
C TYR A 187 -14.23 -23.07 1.54
N PHE A 188 -14.76 -23.26 0.34
CA PHE A 188 -15.34 -24.52 -0.13
C PHE A 188 -14.40 -25.14 -1.18
N PRO A 189 -13.53 -26.09 -0.81
CA PRO A 189 -12.55 -26.66 -1.73
C PRO A 189 -13.17 -27.45 -2.90
N GLU A 190 -14.32 -28.08 -2.65
CA GLU A 190 -15.04 -28.92 -3.61
C GLU A 190 -16.52 -28.47 -3.65
N PRO A 191 -16.85 -27.43 -4.42
CA PRO A 191 -18.22 -26.92 -4.49
C PRO A 191 -19.14 -27.94 -5.15
N ASP A 192 -20.22 -28.31 -4.45
CA ASP A 192 -21.32 -29.12 -4.99
C ASP A 192 -21.99 -28.42 -6.18
N LEU A 193 -22.07 -29.10 -7.32
CA LEU A 193 -22.65 -28.56 -8.56
C LEU A 193 -24.15 -28.87 -8.72
N ASN A 194 -24.75 -29.60 -7.79
CA ASN A 194 -26.19 -29.84 -7.78
C ASN A 194 -26.93 -28.72 -7.03
N ILE A 195 -27.69 -27.93 -7.77
CA ILE A 195 -28.50 -26.81 -7.24
C ILE A 195 -29.45 -27.25 -6.11
N ASP A 196 -29.94 -28.50 -6.13
CA ASP A 196 -30.88 -29.00 -5.12
C ASP A 196 -30.22 -29.20 -3.75
N ASN A 197 -28.90 -29.25 -3.68
CA ASN A 197 -28.13 -29.34 -2.44
C ASN A 197 -27.81 -27.97 -1.84
N LEU A 198 -28.15 -26.87 -2.53
CA LEU A 198 -27.78 -25.51 -2.16
C LEU A 198 -28.97 -24.70 -1.64
N LEU A 199 -28.71 -23.77 -0.72
CA LEU A 199 -29.69 -22.77 -0.31
C LEU A 199 -30.14 -21.98 -1.55
N ASN A 200 -31.45 -21.85 -1.69
CA ASN A 200 -32.10 -21.12 -2.78
C ASN A 200 -33.10 -20.06 -2.29
N ASN A 201 -33.27 -19.94 -0.97
CA ASN A 201 -34.04 -18.90 -0.31
C ASN A 201 -33.14 -18.21 0.71
N PHE A 202 -32.99 -16.89 0.55
CA PHE A 202 -32.18 -16.01 1.41
C PHE A 202 -33.01 -14.87 2.01
N ASP A 203 -34.33 -15.03 2.12
CA ASP A 203 -35.26 -14.04 2.69
C ASP A 203 -34.96 -13.73 4.17
N PHE A 204 -34.17 -14.57 4.83
CA PHE A 204 -33.69 -14.37 6.19
C PHE A 204 -32.56 -13.33 6.29
N LEU A 205 -31.95 -12.92 5.18
CA LEU A 205 -30.86 -11.95 5.20
C LEU A 205 -31.39 -10.55 5.56
N PRO A 206 -30.71 -9.84 6.48
CA PRO A 206 -31.09 -8.48 6.79
C PRO A 206 -30.81 -7.55 5.61
N GLU A 207 -31.59 -6.48 5.53
CA GLU A 207 -31.30 -5.40 4.60
C GLU A 207 -30.03 -4.65 5.06
N PRO A 208 -29.00 -4.53 4.20
CA PRO A 208 -27.76 -3.86 4.57
C PRO A 208 -27.98 -2.35 4.76
N LYS A 209 -27.42 -1.81 5.85
CA LYS A 209 -27.42 -0.37 6.20
C LYS A 209 -26.04 0.26 6.05
N CYS A 210 -25.00 -0.45 6.48
CA CYS A 210 -23.60 -0.06 6.31
C CYS A 210 -22.91 -1.16 5.51
N PHE A 211 -22.78 -0.95 4.20
CA PHE A 211 -22.26 -1.93 3.25
C PHE A 211 -21.62 -1.16 2.09
N PRO A 212 -20.44 -1.58 1.60
CA PRO A 212 -19.74 -0.79 0.59
C PRO A 212 -20.42 -0.83 -0.78
N LEU A 213 -21.19 -1.90 -1.05
CA LEU A 213 -21.98 -2.00 -2.27
C LEU A 213 -23.37 -1.39 -2.06
N GLN A 214 -23.87 -0.70 -3.07
CA GLN A 214 -25.27 -0.22 -3.05
C GLN A 214 -26.26 -1.38 -2.87
N LYS A 215 -27.44 -1.05 -2.32
CA LYS A 215 -28.49 -2.02 -2.00
C LYS A 215 -28.85 -2.90 -3.22
N LYS A 216 -28.84 -4.22 -3.01
CA LYS A 216 -29.14 -5.27 -4.02
C LYS A 216 -28.17 -5.32 -5.21
N LEU A 217 -27.05 -4.59 -5.16
CA LEU A 217 -26.06 -4.66 -6.21
C LEU A 217 -25.39 -6.04 -6.23
N CYS A 218 -25.27 -6.60 -7.42
CA CYS A 218 -24.49 -7.79 -7.69
C CYS A 218 -23.62 -7.50 -8.92
N LEU A 219 -22.32 -7.64 -8.76
CA LEU A 219 -21.35 -7.41 -9.83
C LEU A 219 -20.70 -8.74 -10.15
N ALA A 220 -20.69 -9.12 -11.42
CA ALA A 220 -19.88 -10.24 -11.89
C ALA A 220 -18.43 -9.76 -12.07
N LEU A 221 -17.47 -10.70 -12.02
CA LEU A 221 -16.05 -10.38 -11.96
C LEU A 221 -15.30 -10.94 -13.17
N ASN A 222 -14.42 -10.13 -13.75
CA ASN A 222 -13.38 -10.56 -14.67
C ASN A 222 -12.01 -10.48 -13.99
N PHE A 223 -11.09 -11.34 -14.42
CA PHE A 223 -9.78 -11.48 -13.81
C PHE A 223 -8.65 -11.35 -14.83
N SER A 224 -7.55 -10.70 -14.43
CA SER A 224 -6.32 -10.64 -15.23
C SER A 224 -5.08 -10.61 -14.35
N ILE A 225 -3.96 -11.14 -14.82
CA ILE A 225 -2.68 -11.03 -14.11
C ILE A 225 -2.08 -9.65 -14.38
N LYS A 226 -1.65 -9.00 -13.30
CA LYS A 226 -0.92 -7.73 -13.32
C LYS A 226 0.25 -7.82 -12.34
N SER A 227 1.20 -6.90 -12.46
CA SER A 227 2.30 -6.73 -11.51
C SER A 227 2.15 -5.37 -10.85
N THR A 228 2.35 -5.29 -9.54
CA THR A 228 2.27 -4.04 -8.79
C THR A 228 3.49 -3.80 -7.91
N PRO A 229 3.96 -2.54 -7.85
CA PRO A 229 4.97 -2.11 -6.90
C PRO A 229 4.41 -2.10 -5.47
N MET A 230 5.29 -2.06 -4.46
CA MET A 230 4.89 -1.94 -3.05
C MET A 230 4.51 -0.49 -2.74
N SER A 231 3.52 -0.27 -1.85
CA SER A 231 3.26 1.07 -1.30
C SER A 231 4.43 1.51 -0.43
N THR A 232 4.76 2.80 -0.46
CA THR A 232 5.68 3.41 0.54
C THR A 232 5.13 3.33 1.96
N TRP A 233 3.80 3.21 2.10
CA TRP A 233 3.10 3.05 3.37
C TRP A 233 3.11 1.60 3.89
N ASP A 234 3.49 0.61 3.08
CA ASP A 234 3.65 -0.75 3.57
C ASP A 234 4.84 -0.79 4.53
N TYR A 235 4.66 -1.33 5.74
CA TYR A 235 5.70 -1.31 6.78
C TYR A 235 7.01 -1.99 6.33
N ARG A 236 6.95 -2.82 5.27
CA ARG A 236 8.10 -3.54 4.69
C ARG A 236 8.89 -2.72 3.68
N PHE A 237 8.38 -1.56 3.26
CA PHE A 237 8.97 -0.75 2.19
C PHE A 237 10.38 -0.25 2.55
N ILE A 238 10.52 0.47 3.66
CA ILE A 238 11.82 1.02 4.08
C ILE A 238 12.86 -0.09 4.32
N PRO A 239 12.57 -1.17 5.05
CA PRO A 239 13.50 -2.29 5.18
C PRO A 239 13.91 -2.90 3.83
N LEU A 240 12.96 -3.04 2.89
CA LEU A 240 13.23 -3.57 1.55
C LEU A 240 14.12 -2.61 0.74
N LEU A 241 13.84 -1.32 0.78
CA LEU A 241 14.63 -0.27 0.13
C LEU A 241 16.08 -0.29 0.65
N LYS A 242 16.26 -0.24 1.97
CA LYS A 242 17.58 -0.26 2.62
C LYS A 242 18.36 -1.54 2.31
N SER A 243 17.68 -2.68 2.24
CA SER A 243 18.27 -3.96 1.85
C SER A 243 18.69 -3.97 0.37
N TYR A 244 17.83 -3.48 -0.52
CA TYR A 244 18.10 -3.44 -1.96
C TYR A 244 19.28 -2.53 -2.30
N PHE A 245 19.31 -1.33 -1.71
CA PHE A 245 20.40 -0.37 -1.85
C PHE A 245 21.38 -0.46 -0.67
N SER A 246 21.75 -1.67 -0.27
CA SER A 246 22.65 -1.90 0.87
C SER A 246 24.01 -1.23 0.75
N THR A 247 24.50 -0.97 -0.47
CA THR A 247 25.75 -0.22 -0.70
C THR A 247 25.66 1.24 -0.24
N ILE A 248 24.46 1.80 -0.20
CA ILE A 248 24.16 3.16 0.25
C ILE A 248 23.82 3.13 1.74
N PHE A 249 22.92 2.24 2.17
CA PHE A 249 22.33 2.30 3.52
C PHE A 249 23.01 1.43 4.59
N ASN A 250 23.83 0.43 4.23
CA ASN A 250 24.51 -0.42 5.21
C ASN A 250 25.85 0.18 5.65
N GLN A 251 25.78 1.39 6.19
CA GLN A 251 26.94 2.13 6.72
C GLN A 251 27.10 1.87 8.20
N SER A 252 28.33 1.98 8.72
CA SER A 252 28.63 1.69 10.12
C SER A 252 29.52 2.76 10.73
N ASN A 253 29.35 3.01 12.03
CA ASN A 253 30.06 4.04 12.79
C ASN A 253 29.79 5.47 12.27
N LEU A 254 28.54 5.74 11.88
CA LEU A 254 28.09 7.08 11.50
C LEU A 254 27.76 7.91 12.74
N THR A 255 27.84 9.23 12.59
CA THR A 255 27.27 10.16 13.57
C THR A 255 25.74 10.21 13.45
N GLU A 256 25.04 10.58 14.53
CA GLU A 256 23.57 10.74 14.54
C GLU A 256 23.11 11.72 13.44
N THR A 257 23.89 12.76 13.17
CA THR A 257 23.61 13.74 12.09
C THR A 257 23.60 13.10 10.71
N ILE A 258 24.54 12.19 10.42
CA ILE A 258 24.57 11.49 9.14
C ILE A 258 23.50 10.40 9.06
N GLU A 259 23.19 9.72 10.18
CA GLU A 259 22.05 8.81 10.23
C GLU A 259 20.75 9.53 9.85
N ASN A 260 20.50 10.71 10.42
CA ASN A 260 19.35 11.54 10.05
C ASN A 260 19.37 11.95 8.57
N SER A 261 20.55 12.30 8.04
CA SER A 261 20.70 12.66 6.61
C SER A 261 20.40 11.49 5.66
N LEU A 262 20.67 10.25 6.09
CA LEU A 262 20.31 9.05 5.33
C LEU A 262 18.81 8.72 5.42
N GLU A 263 18.14 9.07 6.53
CA GLU A 263 16.67 8.98 6.60
C GLU A 263 16.01 10.04 5.69
N GLU A 264 16.51 11.28 5.66
CA GLU A 264 16.06 12.31 4.70
C GLU A 264 16.20 11.83 3.24
N LEU A 265 17.27 11.08 2.93
CA LEU A 265 17.47 10.47 1.62
C LEU A 265 16.40 9.41 1.28
N VAL A 266 15.93 8.66 2.28
CA VAL A 266 14.82 7.70 2.11
C VAL A 266 13.53 8.45 1.82
N ASP A 267 13.26 9.53 2.55
CA ASP A 267 12.07 10.37 2.34
C ASP A 267 12.06 10.98 0.94
N ASP A 268 13.17 11.56 0.49
CA ASP A 268 13.31 12.14 -0.85
C ASP A 268 13.11 11.09 -1.96
N PHE A 269 13.60 9.85 -1.77
CA PHE A 269 13.33 8.74 -2.68
C PHE A 269 11.85 8.34 -2.71
N MET A 270 11.22 8.25 -1.54
CA MET A 270 9.80 7.87 -1.44
C MET A 270 8.91 8.87 -2.16
N GLU A 271 9.20 10.17 -2.07
CA GLU A 271 8.42 11.19 -2.78
C GLU A 271 8.52 11.03 -4.31
N GLU A 272 9.71 10.80 -4.86
CA GLU A 272 9.91 10.53 -6.31
C GLU A 272 9.22 9.23 -6.74
N TYR A 273 9.24 8.22 -5.86
CA TYR A 273 8.58 6.95 -6.08
C TYR A 273 7.05 7.09 -6.11
N ILE A 274 6.48 7.82 -5.14
CA ILE A 274 5.04 8.08 -5.02
C ILE A 274 4.53 8.78 -6.27
N GLU A 275 5.19 9.87 -6.68
CA GLU A 275 4.81 10.64 -7.88
C GLU A 275 4.69 9.75 -9.13
N LYS A 276 5.52 8.72 -9.22
CA LYS A 276 5.55 7.82 -10.37
C LYS A 276 4.62 6.61 -10.27
N TYR A 277 4.35 6.09 -9.06
CA TYR A 277 3.77 4.75 -8.89
C TYR A 277 2.54 4.66 -7.97
N GLU A 278 2.19 5.69 -7.20
CA GLU A 278 1.11 5.63 -6.20
C GLU A 278 -0.20 5.06 -6.76
N TYR A 279 -0.62 5.53 -7.92
CA TYR A 279 -1.86 5.09 -8.60
C TYR A 279 -1.82 3.64 -9.13
N SER A 280 -0.68 2.95 -9.07
CA SER A 280 -0.60 1.53 -9.48
C SER A 280 -1.32 0.60 -8.50
N LEU A 281 -1.59 1.07 -7.29
CA LEU A 281 -2.14 0.29 -6.20
C LEU A 281 -3.68 0.34 -6.11
N GLU A 282 -4.32 1.21 -6.88
CA GLU A 282 -5.78 1.35 -6.94
C GLU A 282 -6.52 0.09 -7.41
N GLY A 283 -7.75 -0.06 -6.93
CA GLY A 283 -8.70 -1.06 -7.40
C GLY A 283 -8.61 -2.41 -6.71
N HIS A 284 -9.44 -3.34 -7.18
CA HIS A 284 -9.69 -4.61 -6.50
C HIS A 284 -8.72 -5.72 -6.95
N ARG A 285 -8.27 -6.57 -6.01
CA ARG A 285 -7.22 -7.56 -6.28
C ARG A 285 -7.19 -8.75 -5.31
N LEU A 286 -6.56 -9.84 -5.76
CA LEU A 286 -6.07 -10.96 -4.94
C LEU A 286 -4.55 -11.04 -5.07
N GLY A 287 -3.83 -11.18 -3.95
CA GLY A 287 -2.38 -11.17 -3.95
C GLY A 287 -1.77 -9.78 -4.23
N GLY A 288 -0.47 -9.75 -4.50
CA GLY A 288 0.28 -8.50 -4.70
C GLY A 288 0.52 -7.71 -3.41
N TYR A 289 0.70 -6.39 -3.57
CA TYR A 289 0.80 -5.46 -2.46
C TYR A 289 -0.52 -4.72 -2.22
N PRO A 290 -0.84 -4.44 -0.94
CA PRO A 290 -2.01 -3.64 -0.56
C PRO A 290 -1.85 -2.17 -0.91
N GLN A 291 -2.99 -1.54 -1.16
CA GLN A 291 -3.16 -0.10 -1.11
C GLN A 291 -3.51 0.31 0.32
N PHE A 292 -3.06 1.50 0.68
CA PHE A 292 -3.33 2.14 1.95
C PHE A 292 -3.82 3.56 1.70
N VAL A 293 -4.84 3.97 2.45
CA VAL A 293 -5.32 5.36 2.52
C VAL A 293 -5.01 6.01 3.88
N GLN A 294 -4.58 5.20 4.85
CA GLN A 294 -4.10 5.57 6.18
C GLN A 294 -2.89 4.66 6.53
N GLU A 295 -2.40 4.70 7.76
CA GLU A 295 -1.25 3.90 8.20
C GLU A 295 -1.48 2.39 8.11
N ASP A 296 -0.42 1.63 7.78
CA ASP A 296 -0.45 0.17 7.74
C ASP A 296 -0.36 -0.43 9.15
N GLU A 297 -1.50 -0.68 9.78
CA GLU A 297 -1.59 -1.21 11.16
C GLU A 297 -0.99 -2.61 11.35
N ARG A 298 -0.57 -3.31 10.29
CA ARG A 298 0.11 -4.61 10.41
C ARG A 298 1.46 -4.50 11.11
N HIS A 299 2.05 -3.29 11.17
CA HIS A 299 3.24 -3.04 11.96
C HIS A 299 3.04 -3.30 13.48
N LEU A 300 1.80 -3.34 13.96
CA LEU A 300 1.46 -3.72 15.34
C LEU A 300 1.42 -5.24 15.55
N LEU A 301 1.45 -6.02 14.45
CA LEU A 301 1.27 -7.47 14.42
C LEU A 301 2.43 -8.18 13.67
N LEU A 302 3.65 -7.65 13.81
CA LEU A 302 4.83 -8.16 13.10
C LEU A 302 5.14 -9.61 13.45
N GLU A 303 4.94 -10.01 14.71
CA GLU A 303 5.21 -11.39 15.16
C GLU A 303 4.22 -12.39 14.55
N GLU A 304 3.04 -11.92 14.14
CA GLU A 304 1.98 -12.71 13.57
C GLU A 304 2.08 -12.89 12.05
N GLY A 305 2.85 -12.08 11.33
CA GLY A 305 3.22 -12.35 9.92
C GLY A 305 2.05 -12.40 8.93
N TYR A 306 1.08 -11.49 9.04
CA TYR A 306 -0.04 -11.32 8.11
C TYR A 306 0.38 -10.62 6.80
N ASP A 307 1.29 -11.26 6.07
CA ASP A 307 2.01 -10.65 4.96
C ASP A 307 1.37 -10.76 3.58
N PHE A 308 0.46 -11.73 3.40
CA PHE A 308 -0.17 -11.97 2.10
C PHE A 308 -1.50 -11.24 2.02
N LEU A 309 -1.66 -10.37 1.01
CA LEU A 309 -2.95 -9.76 0.70
C LEU A 309 -3.88 -10.80 0.08
N LEU A 310 -4.81 -11.33 0.88
CA LEU A 310 -5.77 -12.32 0.43
C LEU A 310 -6.80 -11.70 -0.53
N PHE A 311 -7.32 -10.53 -0.18
CA PHE A 311 -8.30 -9.79 -0.98
C PHE A 311 -8.28 -8.31 -0.63
N GLN A 312 -8.43 -7.46 -1.63
CA GLN A 312 -8.68 -6.03 -1.48
C GLN A 312 -9.89 -5.64 -2.32
N MET A 313 -10.80 -4.91 -1.69
CA MET A 313 -11.88 -4.21 -2.36
C MET A 313 -11.69 -2.72 -2.10
N ASP A 314 -11.25 -2.01 -3.13
CA ASP A 314 -11.20 -0.56 -3.13
C ASP A 314 -12.59 0.06 -3.34
N SER A 315 -12.72 1.35 -3.06
CA SER A 315 -13.84 2.14 -3.59
C SER A 315 -13.72 2.24 -5.12
N ASP A 316 -14.86 2.19 -5.81
CA ASP A 316 -14.96 2.20 -7.27
C ASP A 316 -16.27 2.89 -7.64
N ASP A 317 -16.16 4.16 -8.00
CA ASP A 317 -17.31 4.99 -8.38
C ASP A 317 -18.05 4.45 -9.61
N ASP A 318 -17.31 3.93 -10.60
CA ASP A 318 -17.88 3.38 -11.84
C ASP A 318 -18.77 2.17 -11.54
N ASN A 319 -18.45 1.41 -10.48
CA ASN A 319 -19.21 0.26 -10.04
C ASN A 319 -20.01 0.48 -8.77
N SER A 320 -20.15 1.73 -8.30
CA SER A 320 -20.94 2.10 -7.11
C SER A 320 -20.52 1.33 -5.84
N ILE A 321 -19.21 1.18 -5.65
CA ILE A 321 -18.57 0.62 -4.45
C ILE A 321 -17.98 1.79 -3.65
N ILE A 322 -18.44 2.01 -2.41
CA ILE A 322 -18.00 3.13 -1.59
C ILE A 322 -17.70 2.65 -0.16
N TRP A 323 -16.45 2.77 0.24
CA TRP A 323 -15.98 2.50 1.59
C TRP A 323 -15.75 3.83 2.33
N GLY A 324 -16.73 4.28 3.11
CA GLY A 324 -16.67 5.58 3.80
C GLY A 324 -16.40 6.73 2.85
N ASP A 325 -15.35 7.50 3.13
CA ASP A 325 -14.85 8.57 2.25
C ASP A 325 -13.73 8.04 1.35
N MET A 326 -14.13 7.31 0.29
CA MET A 326 -13.23 6.76 -0.73
C MET A 326 -12.10 5.88 -0.18
N GLY A 327 -12.47 4.98 0.73
CA GLY A 327 -11.58 4.05 1.39
C GLY A 327 -11.39 2.70 0.71
N VAL A 328 -10.78 1.78 1.45
CA VAL A 328 -10.42 0.44 1.01
C VAL A 328 -10.62 -0.57 2.14
N GLY A 329 -11.12 -1.77 1.80
CA GLY A 329 -11.15 -2.92 2.69
C GLY A 329 -10.10 -3.96 2.29
N ASN A 330 -9.26 -4.41 3.23
CA ASN A 330 -8.20 -5.38 2.98
C ASN A 330 -8.32 -6.61 3.89
N PHE A 331 -8.05 -7.78 3.34
CA PHE A 331 -7.99 -9.04 4.05
C PHE A 331 -6.58 -9.63 3.89
N PHE A 332 -5.92 -9.94 5.00
CA PHE A 332 -4.57 -10.51 5.01
C PHE A 332 -4.54 -11.89 5.66
N ILE A 333 -3.63 -12.73 5.19
CA ILE A 333 -3.45 -14.09 5.71
C ILE A 333 -1.95 -14.40 5.86
N GLN A 334 -1.61 -15.25 6.82
CA GLN A 334 -0.27 -15.82 6.90
C GLN A 334 -0.01 -16.69 5.66
N PRO A 335 1.14 -16.54 4.96
CA PRO A 335 1.48 -17.38 3.81
C PRO A 335 1.44 -18.89 4.13
N SER A 336 1.84 -19.28 5.35
CA SER A 336 1.82 -20.69 5.77
C SER A 336 0.40 -21.23 5.95
N ALA A 337 -0.56 -20.40 6.38
CA ALA A 337 -1.96 -20.78 6.54
C ALA A 337 -2.64 -20.89 5.17
N LEU A 338 -2.35 -19.95 4.25
CA LEU A 338 -2.82 -20.01 2.87
C LEU A 338 -2.37 -21.31 2.17
N LYS A 339 -1.10 -21.71 2.30
CA LYS A 339 -0.58 -22.99 1.77
C LYS A 339 -1.29 -24.22 2.30
N ARG A 340 -1.87 -24.14 3.51
CA ARG A 340 -2.68 -25.21 4.12
C ARG A 340 -4.18 -25.04 3.87
N LEU A 341 -4.59 -24.02 3.12
CA LEU A 341 -5.99 -23.63 2.89
C LEU A 341 -6.76 -23.38 4.20
N ASP A 342 -6.05 -22.85 5.21
CA ASP A 342 -6.58 -22.57 6.54
C ASP A 342 -6.96 -21.09 6.67
N PHE A 343 -8.23 -20.80 6.40
CA PHE A 343 -8.79 -19.44 6.48
C PHE A 343 -9.40 -19.12 7.85
N SER A 344 -9.09 -19.91 8.89
CA SER A 344 -9.63 -19.68 10.25
C SER A 344 -9.09 -18.40 10.90
N LYS A 345 -7.95 -17.90 10.43
CA LYS A 345 -7.33 -16.64 10.85
C LYS A 345 -7.00 -15.77 9.64
N VAL A 346 -7.77 -14.71 9.48
CA VAL A 346 -7.57 -13.67 8.47
C VAL A 346 -7.66 -12.34 9.20
N LEU A 347 -6.74 -11.43 8.92
CA LEU A 347 -6.76 -10.05 9.41
C LEU A 347 -7.62 -9.23 8.47
N TYR A 348 -8.62 -8.53 8.99
CA TYR A 348 -9.48 -7.63 8.23
C TYR A 348 -9.25 -6.19 8.69
N THR A 349 -8.99 -5.30 7.74
CA THR A 349 -8.79 -3.86 7.97
C THR A 349 -9.70 -3.05 7.05
N TYR A 350 -10.03 -1.84 7.47
CA TYR A 350 -10.74 -0.86 6.65
C TYR A 350 -10.24 0.54 7.00
N ALA A 351 -9.86 1.31 5.99
CA ALA A 351 -9.50 2.70 6.16
C ALA A 351 -10.21 3.55 5.10
N CYS A 352 -10.48 4.82 5.42
CA CYS A 352 -10.95 5.84 4.47
C CYS A 352 -10.26 7.17 4.75
N SER A 353 -10.47 8.16 3.87
CA SER A 353 -9.92 9.51 4.05
C SER A 353 -10.58 10.27 5.22
#